data_AF-A0A1M3DZC0-F1
#
_entry.id   AF-A0A1M3DZC0-F1
#
_cell.length_a   1.000
_cell.length_b   1.000
_cell.length_c   1.000
_cell.angle_alpha   90.00
_cell.angle_beta   90.00
_cell.angle_gamma   90.00
#
_symmetry.space_group_name_H-M   'P 1'
#
loop_
_entity.id
_entity.type
_entity.pdbx_description
1 polymer ?
#
loop_
_entity_poly.entity_id
_entity_poly.type
_entity_poly.pdbx_seq_one_letter_code
_entity_poly.pdbx_strand_id
1 'polypeptide(L)'
;MKCICSKSGAIAQRVSNANPKGNQTIQSSVTLTNNGNYDGAEVVQPYIRDLVGSITRPVKELKGFKKIFLKKGESQKVTFDISPEDLKFYDNNLKYDWEAGEFVVMIGTDSENVTQTKINWTK
;
A
#
# COMPACT_ATOMS: atom_id res chain seq x y z
N MET A 1 11.63 13.95 19.00
CA MET A 1 11.21 14.32 17.63
C MET A 1 9.91 13.58 17.35
N LYS A 2 8.75 14.24 17.44
CA LYS A 2 7.46 13.59 17.14
C LYS A 2 7.31 13.54 15.63
N CYS A 3 7.40 12.34 15.04
CA CYS A 3 7.13 12.14 13.62
C CYS A 3 5.73 12.66 13.27
N ILE A 4 5.60 13.06 12.01
CA ILE A 4 4.42 13.69 11.39
C ILE A 4 3.14 12.84 11.63
N CYS A 5 3.30 11.55 11.96
CA CYS A 5 2.23 10.59 12.22
C CYS A 5 2.26 9.94 13.64
N SER A 6 2.81 10.58 14.69
CA SER A 6 2.98 9.94 16.02
C SER A 6 1.71 9.72 16.87
N LYS A 7 0.51 9.91 16.32
CA LYS A 7 -0.74 9.48 16.98
C LYS A 7 -1.67 8.81 16.00
N SER A 8 -1.88 7.52 16.24
CA SER A 8 -2.97 6.68 15.79
C SER A 8 -4.32 7.42 15.90
N GLY A 9 -4.68 8.14 14.86
CA GLY A 9 -6.05 8.51 14.54
C GLY A 9 -6.30 7.91 13.18
N ALA A 10 -7.08 6.83 13.12
CA ALA A 10 -7.27 5.98 11.95
C ALA A 10 -7.46 6.81 10.66
N ILE A 11 -6.40 6.89 9.85
CA ILE A 11 -6.55 7.35 8.48
C ILE A 11 -7.12 6.15 7.73
N ALA A 12 -8.39 6.22 7.35
CA ALA A 12 -9.02 5.16 6.58
C ALA A 12 -8.34 5.07 5.21
N GLN A 13 -7.53 4.03 5.02
CA GLN A 13 -7.09 3.62 3.70
C GLN A 13 -8.33 3.33 2.86
N ARG A 14 -8.34 3.85 1.62
CA ARG A 14 -9.40 3.58 0.66
C ARG A 14 -8.83 2.90 -0.56
N VAL A 15 -9.48 1.83 -0.99
CA VAL A 15 -9.19 1.14 -2.24
C VAL A 15 -10.34 1.39 -3.20
N SER A 16 -10.07 1.72 -4.47
CA SER A 16 -11.11 2.06 -5.44
C SER A 16 -12.00 0.87 -5.81
N ASN A 17 -11.46 -0.35 -5.78
CA ASN A 17 -12.19 -1.58 -6.03
C ASN A 17 -11.60 -2.71 -5.17
N ALA A 18 -12.46 -3.39 -4.38
CA ALA A 18 -12.06 -4.53 -3.58
C ALA A 18 -12.12 -5.86 -4.34
N ASN A 19 -12.75 -5.89 -5.53
CA ASN A 19 -12.87 -7.06 -6.39
C ASN A 19 -12.45 -6.75 -7.85
N PRO A 20 -11.19 -6.33 -8.09
CA PRO A 20 -10.67 -6.10 -9.43
C PRO A 20 -10.60 -7.37 -10.28
N LYS A 21 -10.70 -7.20 -11.60
CA LYS A 21 -10.70 -8.29 -12.58
C LYS A 21 -9.66 -8.06 -13.69
N GLY A 22 -8.97 -9.12 -14.09
CA GLY A 22 -7.97 -9.11 -15.16
C GLY A 22 -6.95 -7.99 -14.99
N ASN A 23 -6.78 -7.20 -16.06
CA ASN A 23 -5.77 -6.13 -16.15
C ASN A 23 -6.20 -4.77 -15.57
N GLN A 24 -7.23 -4.74 -14.71
CA GLN A 24 -7.67 -3.49 -14.08
C GLN A 24 -6.57 -2.88 -13.21
N THR A 25 -6.56 -1.56 -13.06
CA THR A 25 -5.71 -0.89 -12.06
C THR A 25 -6.60 -0.42 -10.93
N ILE A 26 -6.17 -0.64 -9.69
CA ILE A 26 -6.86 -0.13 -8.50
C ILE A 26 -6.05 1.01 -7.90
N GLN A 27 -6.75 1.94 -7.27
CA GLN A 27 -6.13 3.02 -6.52
C GLN A 27 -6.24 2.73 -5.04
N SER A 28 -5.10 2.71 -4.34
CA SER A 28 -5.06 2.71 -2.89
C SER A 28 -4.61 4.07 -2.40
N SER A 29 -5.38 4.67 -1.50
CA SER A 29 -5.13 6.03 -1.03
C SER A 29 -5.23 6.16 0.48
N VAL A 30 -4.47 7.12 1.01
CA VAL A 30 -4.39 7.47 2.43
C VAL A 30 -4.27 8.99 2.56
N THR A 31 -4.91 9.58 3.57
CA THR A 31 -4.78 11.02 3.86
C THR A 31 -3.75 11.23 4.96
N LEU A 32 -2.56 11.72 4.63
CA LEU A 32 -1.54 12.02 5.61
C LEU A 32 -1.76 13.44 6.17
N THR A 33 -1.73 13.59 7.49
CA THR A 33 -1.86 14.88 8.18
C THR A 33 -0.64 15.12 9.07
N ASN A 34 0.00 16.29 8.95
CA ASN A 34 1.08 16.69 9.83
C ASN A 34 0.55 17.23 11.16
N ASN A 35 0.46 16.33 12.15
CA ASN A 35 0.07 16.67 13.52
C ASN A 35 1.26 17.08 14.41
N GLY A 36 2.44 17.28 13.81
CA GLY A 36 3.65 17.72 14.49
C GLY A 36 3.64 19.22 14.80
N ASN A 37 4.73 19.68 15.41
CA ASN A 37 4.94 21.10 15.71
C ASN A 37 5.71 21.85 14.61
N TYR A 38 6.16 21.14 13.58
CA TYR A 38 7.06 21.66 12.56
C TYR A 38 6.66 21.14 11.18
N ASP A 39 6.99 21.92 10.16
CA ASP A 39 6.95 21.47 8.78
C ASP A 39 7.97 20.34 8.58
N GLY A 40 7.67 19.38 7.72
CA GLY A 40 8.58 18.27 7.49
C GLY A 40 8.15 17.36 6.35
N ALA A 41 9.02 16.43 6.00
CA ALA A 41 8.75 15.43 4.98
C ALA A 41 8.60 14.04 5.58
N GLU A 42 7.65 13.27 5.06
CA GLU A 42 7.40 11.87 5.43
C GLU A 42 7.48 10.99 4.18
N VAL A 43 7.89 9.72 4.32
CA VAL A 43 7.92 8.75 3.22
C VAL A 43 6.77 7.77 3.40
N VAL A 44 5.80 7.82 2.48
CA VAL A 44 4.65 6.91 2.44
C VAL A 44 4.97 5.71 1.56
N GLN A 45 4.72 4.50 2.08
CA GLN A 45 5.17 3.23 1.55
C GLN A 45 3.98 2.29 1.32
N PRO A 46 3.65 1.95 0.05
CA PRO A 46 2.69 0.90 -0.27
C PRO A 46 3.36 -0.48 -0.21
N TYR A 47 2.68 -1.42 0.44
CA TYR A 47 3.06 -2.83 0.44
C TYR A 47 1.93 -3.70 -0.06
N ILE A 48 2.29 -4.82 -0.66
CA ILE A 48 1.35 -5.87 -1.05
C ILE A 48 1.77 -7.17 -0.39
N ARG A 49 0.78 -7.91 0.12
CA ARG A 49 0.94 -9.30 0.52
C ARG A 49 -0.02 -10.15 -0.30
N ASP A 50 0.52 -11.20 -0.87
CA ASP A 50 -0.25 -12.25 -1.52
C ASP A 50 -0.56 -13.35 -0.49
N LEU A 51 -1.84 -13.63 -0.27
CA LEU A 51 -2.28 -14.64 0.70
C LEU A 51 -2.43 -16.02 0.07
N VAL A 52 -2.58 -16.10 -1.24
CA VAL A 52 -2.87 -17.33 -1.98
C VAL A 52 -1.85 -17.45 -3.10
N GLY A 53 -0.70 -18.04 -2.76
CA GLY A 53 0.35 -18.36 -3.71
C GLY A 53 0.63 -19.85 -3.78
N SER A 54 0.91 -20.36 -4.98
CA SER A 54 1.45 -21.71 -5.21
C SER A 54 2.81 -21.95 -4.52
N ILE A 55 3.51 -20.87 -4.19
CA ILE A 55 4.75 -20.86 -3.40
C ILE A 55 4.60 -19.97 -2.16
N THR A 56 5.42 -20.19 -1.14
CA THR A 56 5.45 -19.30 0.03
C THR A 56 5.83 -17.87 -0.38
N ARG A 57 4.90 -16.93 -0.20
CA ARG A 57 5.10 -15.51 -0.53
C ARG A 57 5.60 -14.73 0.70
N PRO A 58 6.39 -13.64 0.51
CA PRO A 58 6.78 -12.76 1.60
C PRO A 58 5.55 -12.17 2.31
N VAL A 59 5.70 -11.87 3.61
CA VAL A 59 4.62 -11.27 4.41
C VAL A 59 4.24 -9.85 3.94
N LYS A 60 5.15 -9.15 3.25
CA LYS A 60 4.92 -7.86 2.60
C LYS A 60 6.02 -7.58 1.58
N GLU A 61 5.66 -7.00 0.44
CA GLU A 61 6.60 -6.54 -0.59
C GLU A 61 6.37 -5.05 -0.85
N LEU A 62 7.42 -4.23 -0.78
CA LEU A 62 7.35 -2.79 -1.07
C LEU A 62 7.16 -2.58 -2.58
N LYS A 63 6.13 -1.86 -2.98
CA LYS A 63 5.81 -1.62 -4.40
C LYS A 63 6.14 -0.21 -4.89
N GLY A 64 6.73 0.60 -4.03
CA GLY A 64 7.16 1.97 -4.34
C GLY A 64 7.24 2.80 -3.08
N PHE A 65 7.33 4.12 -3.23
CA PHE A 65 7.22 5.06 -2.13
C PHE A 65 6.96 6.47 -2.67
N LYS A 66 6.39 7.35 -1.84
CA LYS A 66 6.25 8.78 -2.13
C LYS A 66 6.75 9.59 -0.94
N LYS A 67 7.70 10.49 -1.18
CA LYS A 67 8.13 11.47 -0.19
C LYS A 67 7.26 12.71 -0.30
N ILE A 68 6.57 13.06 0.78
CA ILE A 68 5.62 14.17 0.82
C ILE A 68 6.08 15.18 1.86
N PHE A 69 6.17 16.45 1.47
CA PHE A 69 6.42 17.55 2.40
C PHE A 69 5.08 18.15 2.84
N LEU A 70 4.88 18.30 4.15
CA LEU A 70 3.69 18.86 4.75
C LEU A 70 4.06 19.96 5.72
N LYS A 71 3.40 21.12 5.59
CA LYS A 71 3.44 22.15 6.64
C LYS A 71 2.70 21.66 7.89
N LYS A 72 2.99 22.28 9.03
CA LYS A 72 2.25 22.03 10.27
C LYS A 72 0.74 22.17 10.05
N GLY A 73 -0.01 21.12 10.40
CA GLY A 73 -1.46 21.07 10.25
C GLY A 73 -1.96 20.77 8.84
N GLU A 74 -1.07 20.68 7.85
CA GLU A 74 -1.43 20.35 6.47
C GLU A 74 -1.85 18.88 6.35
N SER A 75 -2.84 18.62 5.49
CA SER A 75 -3.26 17.27 5.12
C SER A 75 -3.19 17.08 3.61
N GLN A 76 -2.61 15.97 3.18
CA GLN A 76 -2.51 15.61 1.77
C GLN A 76 -2.95 14.17 1.53
N LYS A 77 -3.77 13.97 0.49
CA LYS A 77 -4.12 12.65 0.00
C LYS A 77 -2.98 12.09 -0.85
N VAL A 78 -2.45 10.94 -0.45
CA VAL A 78 -1.46 10.17 -1.20
C VAL A 78 -2.17 8.99 -1.83
N THR A 79 -1.95 8.78 -3.12
CA THR A 79 -2.59 7.70 -3.90
C THR A 79 -1.53 6.89 -4.62
N PHE A 80 -1.69 5.59 -4.66
CA PHE A 80 -0.86 4.64 -5.39
C PHE A 80 -1.74 3.83 -6.34
N ASP A 81 -1.31 3.74 -7.59
CA ASP A 81 -1.90 2.85 -8.56
C ASP A 81 -1.25 1.47 -8.40
N ILE A 82 -2.09 0.43 -8.34
CA ILE A 82 -1.66 -0.95 -8.23
C ILE A 82 -2.27 -1.70 -9.42
N SER A 83 -1.40 -2.33 -10.19
CA SER A 83 -1.72 -3.10 -11.39
C SER A 83 -1.31 -4.57 -11.19
N PRO A 84 -1.75 -5.50 -12.05
CA PRO A 84 -1.29 -6.87 -11.97
C PRO A 84 0.21 -7.04 -12.17
N GLU A 85 0.88 -6.10 -12.84
CA GLU A 85 2.35 -6.11 -12.96
C GLU A 85 3.03 -6.04 -11.59
N ASP A 86 2.42 -5.33 -10.63
CA ASP A 86 2.90 -5.22 -9.25
C ASP A 86 2.65 -6.52 -8.46
N LEU A 87 1.78 -7.41 -8.94
CA LEU A 87 1.44 -8.68 -8.31
C LEU A 87 2.26 -9.85 -8.86
N LYS A 88 2.93 -9.68 -9.99
CA LYS A 88 3.69 -10.75 -10.64
C LYS A 88 4.86 -11.20 -9.78
N PHE A 89 5.11 -12.49 -9.84
CA PHE A 89 6.28 -13.12 -9.24
C PHE A 89 6.78 -14.25 -10.13
N TYR A 90 7.97 -14.75 -9.83
CA TYR A 90 8.51 -15.95 -10.47
C TYR A 90 8.05 -17.18 -9.70
N ASP A 91 7.35 -18.08 -10.38
CA ASP A 91 7.01 -19.40 -9.84
C ASP A 91 8.21 -20.38 -9.86
N ASN A 92 8.00 -21.61 -9.40
CA ASN A 92 9.03 -22.67 -9.41
C ASN A 92 9.51 -23.05 -10.82
N ASN A 93 8.77 -22.67 -11.87
CA ASN A 93 9.11 -22.91 -13.27
C ASN A 93 9.73 -21.67 -13.94
N LEU A 94 10.10 -20.64 -13.17
CA LEU A 94 10.60 -19.35 -13.66
C LEU A 94 9.62 -18.61 -14.57
N LYS A 95 8.32 -18.89 -14.46
CA LYS A 95 7.28 -18.15 -15.16
C LYS A 95 6.96 -16.88 -14.39
N TYR A 96 7.06 -15.73 -15.05
CA TYR A 96 6.70 -14.43 -14.49
C TYR A 96 5.21 -14.15 -14.72
N ASP A 97 4.40 -14.42 -13.70
CA ASP A 97 2.94 -14.27 -13.75
C ASP A 97 2.41 -13.94 -12.34
N TRP A 98 1.13 -13.57 -12.25
CA TRP A 98 0.42 -13.38 -10.99
C TRP A 98 -0.66 -14.46 -10.85
N GLU A 99 -1.13 -14.72 -9.64
CA GLU A 99 -2.20 -15.70 -9.39
C GLU A 99 -3.46 -14.98 -8.92
N ALA A 100 -4.63 -15.46 -9.34
CA ALA A 100 -5.88 -14.92 -8.83
C ALA A 100 -6.07 -15.32 -7.37
N GLY A 101 -6.53 -14.42 -6.52
CA GLY A 101 -6.68 -14.70 -5.10
C GLY A 101 -6.83 -13.48 -4.22
N GLU A 102 -6.67 -13.70 -2.92
CA GLU A 102 -6.74 -12.64 -1.92
C GLU A 102 -5.39 -11.94 -1.76
N PHE A 103 -5.43 -10.61 -1.82
CA PHE A 103 -4.29 -9.75 -1.58
C PHE A 103 -4.59 -8.81 -0.41
N VAL A 104 -3.54 -8.48 0.36
CA VAL A 104 -3.59 -7.42 1.36
C VAL A 104 -2.79 -6.24 0.84
N VAL A 105 -3.49 -5.14 0.56
CA VAL A 105 -2.87 -3.86 0.21
C VAL A 105 -2.66 -3.07 1.48
N MET A 106 -1.43 -2.63 1.72
CA MET A 106 -1.06 -1.92 2.93
C MET A 106 -0.42 -0.58 2.58
N ILE A 107 -0.66 0.45 3.38
CA ILE A 107 0.03 1.73 3.27
C ILE A 107 0.44 2.20 4.66
N GLY A 108 1.72 2.56 4.82
CA GLY A 108 2.24 3.11 6.07
C GLY A 108 3.39 4.09 5.85
N THR A 109 3.82 4.72 6.94
CA THR A 109 5.03 5.58 6.98
C THR A 109 6.29 4.79 7.35
N ASP A 110 6.11 3.58 7.85
CA ASP A 110 7.13 2.59 8.09
C ASP A 110 6.55 1.19 7.81
N SER A 111 7.39 0.16 7.86
CA SER A 111 6.97 -1.20 7.54
C SER A 111 6.13 -1.87 8.63
N GLU A 112 6.14 -1.38 9.87
CA GLU A 112 5.45 -1.97 11.02
C GLU A 112 4.05 -1.38 11.20
N ASN A 113 3.95 -0.05 11.14
CA ASN A 113 2.74 0.73 11.31
C ASN A 113 2.08 1.00 9.95
N VAL A 114 1.33 0.01 9.47
CA VAL A 114 0.60 0.08 8.21
C VAL A 114 -0.90 -0.01 8.43
N THR A 115 -1.67 0.73 7.65
CA THR A 115 -3.10 0.44 7.44
C THR A 115 -3.21 -0.62 6.36
N GLN A 116 -4.16 -1.54 6.50
CA GLN A 116 -4.31 -2.67 5.57
C GLN A 116 -5.75 -2.83 5.11
N THR A 117 -5.93 -3.21 3.85
CA THR A 117 -7.22 -3.56 3.26
C THR A 117 -7.07 -4.83 2.45
N LYS A 118 -7.96 -5.80 2.68
CA LYS A 118 -8.04 -7.03 1.89
C LYS A 118 -8.82 -6.78 0.60
N ILE A 119 -8.35 -7.36 -0.49
CA ILE A 119 -9.01 -7.37 -1.79
C ILE A 119 -8.96 -8.78 -2.38
N ASN A 120 -9.90 -9.11 -3.25
CA ASN A 120 -9.93 -10.36 -3.99
C ASN A 120 -9.80 -10.08 -5.48
N TRP A 121 -8.69 -10.47 -6.10
CA TRP A 121 -8.40 -10.15 -7.50
C TRP A 121 -8.56 -11.39 -8.35
N THR A 122 -9.47 -11.34 -9.32
CA THR A 122 -9.69 -12.46 -10.26
C THR A 122 -9.04 -12.18 -11.59
N LYS A 123 -8.49 -13.22 -12.23
CA LYS A 123 -8.04 -13.13 -13.64
C LYS A 123 -9.21 -12.96 -14.59
#